data_AF-X5WVU2-F1
#
_entry.id   AF-X5WVU2-F1
#
_cell.length_a   1.000
_cell.length_b   1.000
_cell.length_c   1.000
_cell.angle_alpha   90.00
_cell.angle_beta   90.00
_cell.angle_gamma   90.00
#
_symmetry.space_group_name_H-M   'P 1'
#
loop_
_entity.id
_entity.type
_entity.pdbx_description
1 polymer ?
#
loop_
_entity_poly.entity_id
_entity_poly.type
_entity_poly.pdbx_seq_one_letter_code
_entity_poly.pdbx_strand_id
1 'polypeptide(L)' 'MGAEDFSYMLKARPGAFIFMGNGITAPLHDPKYDFNDNALRHGIALWVDLVTRANR' A
#
# COMPACT_ATOMS: atom_id res chain seq x y z
N MET A 1 3.75 -14.09 -4.87
CA MET A 1 3.42 -13.33 -3.65
C MET A 1 4.56 -13.55 -2.66
N GLY A 2 5.18 -12.49 -2.16
CA GLY A 2 6.22 -12.57 -1.12
C GLY A 2 5.62 -12.70 0.28
N ALA A 3 6.46 -12.98 1.28
CA ALA A 3 6.08 -12.86 2.68
C ALA A 3 6.13 -11.38 3.11
N GLU A 4 5.22 -10.97 4.01
CA GLU A 4 5.14 -9.60 4.53
C GLU A 4 4.89 -9.65 6.05
N ASP A 5 5.67 -8.90 6.82
CA ASP A 5 5.65 -8.99 8.29
C ASP A 5 4.43 -8.28 8.91
N PHE A 6 3.72 -7.46 8.11
CA PHE A 6 2.42 -6.89 8.45
C PHE A 6 1.40 -7.97 8.90
N SER A 7 1.57 -9.22 8.44
CA SER A 7 0.78 -10.37 8.90
C SER A 7 0.84 -10.57 10.43
N TYR A 8 1.94 -10.21 11.10
CA TYR A 8 2.03 -10.24 12.56
C TYR A 8 1.22 -9.12 13.21
N MET A 9 1.12 -7.95 12.59
CA MET A 9 0.28 -6.85 13.09
C MET A 9 -1.20 -7.24 13.07
N LEU A 10 -1.63 -7.96 12.03
CA LEU A 10 -2.99 -8.49 11.89
C LEU A 10 -3.36 -9.55 12.94
N LYS A 11 -2.38 -10.16 13.63
CA LYS A 11 -2.64 -11.02 14.80
C LYS A 11 -3.02 -10.23 16.03
N ALA A 12 -2.57 -8.98 16.16
CA ALA A 12 -2.79 -8.16 17.34
C ALA A 12 -4.13 -7.39 17.29
N ARG A 13 -4.57 -6.96 16.10
CA ARG A 13 -5.76 -6.13 15.90
C ARG A 13 -6.40 -6.44 14.54
N PRO A 14 -7.72 -6.29 14.39
CA PRO A 14 -8.35 -6.26 13.07
C PRO A 14 -7.70 -5.17 12.21
N GLY A 15 -7.35 -5.53 10.98
CA GLY A 15 -6.73 -4.63 10.02
C GLY A 15 -6.84 -5.16 8.60
N ALA A 16 -6.35 -4.39 7.64
CA ALA A 16 -6.36 -4.76 6.23
C ALA A 16 -5.03 -4.40 5.59
N PHE A 17 -4.55 -5.29 4.72
CA PHE A 17 -3.44 -5.02 3.82
C PHE A 17 -4.01 -4.97 2.40
N ILE A 18 -3.59 -3.98 1.61
CA ILE A 18 -4.09 -3.76 0.25
C ILE A 18 -2.93 -3.55 -0.71
N PHE A 19 -3.12 -3.97 -1.96
CA PHE A 19 -2.18 -3.65 -3.03
C PHE A 19 -2.59 -2.34 -3.72
N MET A 20 -1.60 -1.51 -4.02
CA MET A 20 -1.75 -0.32 -4.83
C MET A 20 -1.15 -0.56 -6.20
N GLY A 21 -1.86 -0.18 -7.25
CA GLY A 21 -1.33 -0.24 -8.60
C GLY A 21 -0.12 0.68 -8.77
N ASN A 22 0.98 0.16 -9.30
CA ASN A 22 2.21 0.91 -9.59
C ASN A 22 2.44 1.10 -11.12
N GLY A 23 1.44 0.83 -11.95
CA GLY A 23 1.56 0.91 -13.41
C GLY A 23 2.34 -0.28 -14.02
N ILE A 24 2.73 -0.12 -15.29
CA ILE A 24 3.49 -1.14 -16.04
C ILE A 24 4.98 -0.91 -15.76
N THR A 25 5.55 -1.69 -14.84
CA THR A 25 6.95 -1.64 -14.45
C THR A 25 7.47 -3.06 -14.17
N ALA A 26 8.79 -3.22 -13.97
CA ALA A 26 9.35 -4.49 -13.52
C ALA A 26 8.80 -4.88 -12.13
N PRO A 27 8.82 -6.16 -11.73
CA PRO A 27 8.35 -6.57 -10.41
C PRO A 27 9.29 -6.09 -9.30
N LEU A 28 8.79 -6.10 -8.05
CA LEU A 28 9.64 -5.86 -6.87
C LEU A 28 10.85 -6.80 -6.88
N HIS A 29 11.99 -6.29 -6.41
CA HIS A 29 13.31 -6.95 -6.41
C HIS A 29 14.00 -7.07 -7.78
N ASP A 30 13.43 -6.57 -8.87
CA ASP A 30 14.14 -6.41 -10.13
C ASP A 30 14.96 -5.10 -10.15
N PRO A 31 16.23 -5.08 -10.62
CA PRO A 31 17.00 -3.84 -10.76
C PRO A 31 16.39 -2.78 -11.69
N LYS A 32 15.47 -3.19 -12.56
CA LYS A 32 14.71 -2.30 -13.45
C LYS A 32 13.40 -1.83 -12.83
N TYR A 33 13.13 -2.15 -11.56
CA TYR A 33 11.95 -1.66 -10.86
C TYR A 33 11.94 -0.14 -10.84
N ASP A 34 10.85 0.43 -11.36
CA ASP A 34 10.59 1.86 -11.38
C ASP A 34 9.27 2.15 -10.68
N PHE A 35 9.29 3.03 -9.69
CA PHE A 35 8.10 3.41 -8.93
C PHE A 35 7.33 4.49 -9.69
N ASN A 36 6.02 4.34 -9.84
CA ASN A 36 5.21 5.33 -10.52
C ASN A 36 4.81 6.44 -9.55
N ASP A 37 5.53 7.57 -9.57
CA ASP A 37 5.23 8.74 -8.72
C ASP A 37 3.79 9.27 -8.86
N ASN A 38 3.14 9.06 -10.01
CA ASN A 38 1.75 9.44 -10.20
C ASN A 38 0.78 8.65 -9.29
N ALA A 39 1.21 7.52 -8.73
CA ALA A 39 0.44 6.73 -7.77
C ALA A 39 0.39 7.39 -6.38
N LEU A 40 1.36 8.24 -6.02
CA LEU A 40 1.46 8.84 -4.67
C LEU A 40 0.18 9.59 -4.29
N ARG A 41 -0.36 10.40 -5.19
CA ARG A 41 -1.58 11.19 -4.93
C ARG A 41 -2.77 10.31 -4.56
N HIS A 42 -2.87 9.11 -5.15
CA HIS A 42 -3.95 8.17 -4.88
C HIS A 42 -3.78 7.48 -3.52
N GLY A 43 -2.54 7.10 -3.18
CA GLY A 43 -2.22 6.55 -1.87
C GLY A 43 -2.44 7.53 -0.73
N ILE A 44 -2.01 8.78 -0.90
CA ILE A 44 -2.23 9.85 0.08
C ILE A 44 -3.73 10.08 0.27
N ALA A 45 -4.49 10.22 -0.83
CA ALA A 45 -5.92 10.45 -0.77
C ALA A 45 -6.66 9.34 0.00
N LEU A 46 -6.28 8.07 -0.19
CA LEU A 46 -6.86 6.96 0.55
C LEU A 46 -6.65 7.11 2.05
N TRP A 47 -5.42 7.36 2.51
CA TRP A 47 -5.13 7.50 3.93
C TRP A 47 -5.77 8.73 4.55
N VAL A 48 -5.79 9.86 3.83
CA VAL A 48 -6.48 11.09 4.26
C VAL A 48 -7.97 10.82 4.44
N ASP A 49 -8.64 10.21 3.45
CA ASP A 49 -10.07 9.92 3.53
C ASP A 49 -10.38 8.91 4.66
N LEU A 50 -9.58 7.84 4.79
CA LEU A 50 -9.73 6.83 5.83
C LEU A 50 -9.69 7.45 7.24
N VAL A 51 -8.65 8.24 7.51
CA VAL A 51 -8.47 8.89 8.82
C VAL A 51 -9.52 9.97 9.05
N THR A 52 -9.89 10.72 8.02
CA THR A 52 -10.93 11.76 8.13
C THR A 52 -12.28 11.16 8.48
N ARG A 53 -12.66 10.03 7.86
CA ARG A 53 -13.94 9.35 8.14
C ARG A 53 -13.95 8.67 9.50
N ALA A 54 -12.82 8.13 9.95
CA ALA A 54 -12.72 7.51 11.28
C ALA A 54 -12.83 8.52 12.43
N ASN A 55 -12.57 9.80 12.15
CA ASN A 55 -12.60 10.90 13.13
C ASN A 55 -13.86 11.79 13.01
N ARG A 56 -14.87 11.36 12.25
CA ARG A 56 -16.22 11.94 12.24
C ARG A 56 -17.15 11.11 13.09
#